data_AF-A0A0Q4Q4G9-F1
#
_entry.id   AF-A0A0Q4Q4G9-F1
#
_cell.length_a   1.000
_cell.length_b   1.000
_cell.length_c   1.000
_cell.angle_alpha   90.00
_cell.angle_beta   90.00
_cell.angle_gamma   90.00
#
_symmetry.space_group_name_H-M   'P 1'
#
loop_
_entity.id
_entity.type
_entity.pdbx_description
1 polymer ?
#
loop_
_entity_poly.entity_id
_entity_poly.type
_entity_poly.pdbx_seq_one_letter_code
_entity_poly.pdbx_strand_id
1 'polypeptide(L)'
;MIVAGVTIGRQARIEVGAVVETSVPDFAIVKGNPATIIGYTDTPRAVMAGGAQAARIEPAGIGGVSFHRMMTAVDMRGKLTVGEFEESVPFVPERYFLVYDVPSKDTRGEHAHRECHQFLVCVHGSVTCIVDDGSARREFVLSEPYQGLYMPPMIWGTQYQYSPGAVLLVFASHRYDPKDYIREYSTFLAETGHDKGARID
;
A
#
# COMPACT_ATOMS: atom_id res chain seq x y z
N MET A 1 -14.03 9.66 37.03
CA MET A 1 -14.69 10.99 37.03
C MET A 1 -15.67 11.02 35.87
N ILE A 2 -16.88 11.54 36.07
CA ILE A 2 -17.91 11.64 35.02
C ILE A 2 -18.33 13.11 34.97
N VAL A 3 -18.17 13.74 33.81
CA VAL A 3 -18.49 15.16 33.62
C VAL A 3 -20.01 15.37 33.59
N ALA A 4 -20.51 16.51 34.08
CA ALA A 4 -21.94 16.80 34.10
C ALA A 4 -22.53 16.88 32.68
N GLY A 5 -23.77 16.40 32.51
CA GLY A 5 -24.46 16.40 31.22
C GLY A 5 -24.16 15.20 30.32
N VAL A 6 -23.29 14.28 30.75
CA VAL A 6 -23.05 13.02 30.04
C VAL A 6 -23.97 11.92 30.57
N THR A 7 -24.39 11.04 29.67
CA THR A 7 -25.24 9.88 30.01
C THR A 7 -24.40 8.62 30.00
N ILE A 8 -24.61 7.74 30.98
CA ILE A 8 -23.99 6.42 31.02
C ILE A 8 -25.05 5.40 30.63
N GLY A 9 -24.77 4.73 29.52
CA GLY A 9 -25.65 3.73 28.97
C GLY A 9 -25.83 2.52 29.87
N ARG A 10 -26.95 1.83 29.67
CA ARG A 10 -27.30 0.61 30.42
C ARG A 10 -26.23 -0.45 30.24
N GLN A 11 -25.86 -1.13 31.34
CA GLN A 11 -24.85 -2.21 31.34
C GLN A 11 -23.46 -1.81 30.81
N ALA A 12 -23.21 -0.51 30.62
CA ALA A 12 -21.88 0.00 30.37
C ALA A 12 -20.96 -0.21 31.58
N ARG A 13 -19.68 -0.45 31.33
CA ARG A 13 -18.67 -0.65 32.37
C ARG A 13 -17.60 0.43 32.29
N ILE A 14 -17.53 1.27 33.31
CA ILE A 14 -16.51 2.30 33.42
C ILE A 14 -15.38 1.73 34.27
N GLU A 15 -14.22 1.51 33.68
CA GLU A 15 -13.05 1.00 34.38
C GLU A 15 -12.52 2.05 35.37
N VAL A 16 -11.95 1.56 36.47
CA VAL A 16 -11.44 2.42 37.54
C VAL A 16 -10.40 3.41 36.98
N GLY A 17 -10.53 4.67 37.39
CA GLY A 17 -9.65 5.77 36.96
C GLY A 17 -10.05 6.41 35.62
N ALA A 18 -11.12 5.96 34.97
CA ALA A 18 -11.59 6.60 33.75
C ALA A 18 -12.14 8.02 33.99
N VAL A 19 -11.87 8.94 33.07
CA VAL A 19 -12.45 10.29 33.03
C VAL A 19 -13.35 10.42 31.82
N VAL A 20 -14.65 10.33 32.09
CA VAL A 20 -15.71 10.30 31.08
C VAL A 20 -16.15 11.72 30.81
N GLU A 21 -15.68 12.26 29.69
CA GLU A 21 -15.99 13.61 29.23
C GLU A 21 -17.12 13.64 28.19
N THR A 22 -17.51 12.47 27.67
CA THR A 22 -18.58 12.28 26.70
C THR A 22 -19.48 11.11 27.11
N SER A 23 -20.74 11.12 26.67
CA SER A 23 -21.71 10.06 27.01
C SER A 23 -21.19 8.67 26.61
N VAL A 24 -21.32 7.70 27.52
CA VAL A 24 -20.87 6.32 27.32
C VAL A 24 -22.05 5.51 26.79
N PRO A 25 -21.94 4.86 25.63
CA PRO A 25 -23.03 4.06 25.06
C PRO A 25 -23.42 2.86 25.94
N ASP A 26 -24.64 2.35 25.76
CA ASP A 26 -25.08 1.10 26.38
C ASP A 26 -24.05 -0.02 26.11
N PHE A 27 -23.84 -0.87 27.11
CA PHE A 27 -22.91 -2.01 27.12
C PHE A 27 -21.43 -1.65 26.94
N ALA A 28 -21.04 -0.41 26.61
CA ALA A 28 -19.65 -0.07 26.34
C ALA A 28 -18.76 -0.20 27.58
N ILE A 29 -17.54 -0.71 27.39
CA ILE A 29 -16.49 -0.75 28.41
C ILE A 29 -15.53 0.39 28.10
N VAL A 30 -15.33 1.34 29.02
CA VAL A 30 -14.48 2.51 28.81
C VAL A 30 -13.36 2.60 29.86
N LYS A 31 -12.17 3.09 29.48
CA LYS A 31 -11.01 3.24 30.36
C LYS A 31 -10.17 4.47 30.00
N GLY A 32 -9.45 5.03 30.96
CA GLY A 32 -8.43 6.06 30.73
C GLY A 32 -8.88 7.49 30.97
N ASN A 33 -7.94 8.44 30.88
CA ASN A 33 -8.19 9.86 31.04
C ASN A 33 -7.54 10.64 29.87
N PRO A 34 -8.31 11.13 28.89
CA PRO A 34 -9.77 10.97 28.78
C PRO A 34 -10.16 9.52 28.45
N ALA A 35 -11.38 9.13 28.81
CA ALA A 35 -11.85 7.76 28.68
C ALA A 35 -12.11 7.39 27.22
N THR A 36 -11.62 6.21 26.80
CA THR A 36 -11.87 5.62 25.48
C THR A 36 -12.57 4.28 25.61
N ILE A 37 -13.38 3.92 24.60
CA ILE A 37 -14.09 2.64 24.55
C ILE A 37 -13.08 1.53 24.20
N ILE A 38 -13.02 0.51 25.05
CA ILE A 38 -12.12 -0.64 24.94
C ILE A 38 -12.86 -1.97 24.69
N GLY A 39 -14.20 -1.97 24.69
CA GLY A 39 -15.01 -3.17 24.42
C GLY A 39 -16.49 -2.95 24.73
N TYR A 40 -17.28 -4.03 24.73
CA TYR A 40 -18.70 -4.04 25.12
C TYR A 40 -19.01 -5.29 25.95
N THR A 41 -19.87 -5.17 26.97
CA THR A 41 -20.29 -6.25 27.89
C THR A 41 -21.25 -7.23 27.19
N ASP A 42 -21.24 -8.49 27.64
CA ASP A 42 -22.16 -9.57 27.22
C ASP A 42 -22.40 -9.73 25.71
N THR A 43 -21.40 -9.36 24.91
CA THR A 43 -21.44 -9.50 23.45
C THR A 43 -20.52 -10.65 23.03
N PRO A 44 -20.98 -11.91 22.98
CA PRO A 44 -20.25 -12.94 22.25
C PRO A 44 -20.16 -12.49 20.79
N ARG A 45 -18.94 -12.50 20.26
CA ARG A 45 -18.63 -11.83 19.00
C ARG A 45 -19.18 -12.61 17.81
N ALA A 46 -20.29 -12.12 17.25
CA ALA A 46 -20.81 -12.51 15.94
C ALA A 46 -20.57 -11.37 14.93
N VAL A 47 -19.98 -11.73 13.79
CA VAL A 47 -19.46 -10.85 12.73
C VAL A 47 -20.54 -10.60 11.68
N MET A 48 -20.80 -9.35 11.28
CA MET A 48 -21.38 -8.91 9.99
C MET A 48 -21.24 -7.37 9.86
N ALA A 49 -21.04 -6.70 8.73
CA ALA A 49 -20.46 -7.03 7.43
C ALA A 49 -19.73 -5.75 6.97
N GLY A 50 -18.42 -5.73 7.11
CA GLY A 50 -17.58 -4.91 6.25
C GLY A 50 -17.64 -5.51 4.85
N GLY A 51 -18.09 -4.75 3.87
CA GLY A 51 -18.03 -5.21 2.49
C GLY A 51 -16.59 -5.45 2.11
N ALA A 52 -16.21 -6.73 2.04
CA ALA A 52 -14.98 -7.17 1.41
C ALA A 52 -15.02 -6.70 -0.05
N GLN A 53 -14.15 -5.76 -0.43
CA GLN A 53 -13.94 -5.51 -1.85
C GLN A 53 -13.09 -6.67 -2.38
N ALA A 54 -13.64 -7.44 -3.32
CA ALA A 54 -12.98 -8.62 -3.85
C ALA A 54 -11.62 -8.25 -4.47
N ALA A 55 -10.64 -9.15 -4.28
CA ALA A 55 -9.36 -9.00 -4.93
C ALA A 55 -9.54 -8.98 -6.45
N ARG A 56 -8.77 -8.12 -7.14
CA ARG A 56 -8.81 -8.01 -8.60
C ARG A 56 -7.42 -7.74 -9.14
N ILE A 57 -7.05 -8.47 -10.18
CA ILE A 57 -5.82 -8.28 -10.93
C ILE A 57 -6.19 -7.79 -12.32
N GLU A 58 -5.66 -6.64 -12.72
CA GLU A 58 -5.90 -6.01 -14.01
C GLU A 58 -4.57 -5.88 -14.75
N PRO A 59 -4.42 -6.50 -15.94
CA PRO A 59 -3.28 -6.23 -16.80
C PRO A 59 -3.20 -4.74 -17.12
N ALA A 60 -2.01 -4.16 -16.99
CA ALA A 60 -1.78 -2.75 -17.33
C ALA A 60 -1.73 -2.51 -18.84
N GLY A 61 -1.59 -3.57 -19.64
CA GLY A 61 -1.42 -3.48 -21.09
C GLY A 61 -0.08 -2.87 -21.52
N ILE A 62 0.98 -3.10 -20.72
CA ILE A 62 2.36 -2.67 -20.94
C ILE A 62 3.31 -3.69 -20.32
N GLY A 63 4.25 -4.25 -21.09
CA GLY A 63 5.30 -5.18 -20.66
C GLY A 63 5.00 -6.18 -19.53
N GLY A 64 3.81 -6.77 -19.45
CA GLY A 64 3.45 -7.70 -18.37
C GLY A 64 3.19 -7.08 -16.98
N VAL A 65 3.21 -5.74 -16.87
CA VAL A 65 2.80 -5.00 -15.67
C VAL A 65 1.33 -5.30 -15.37
N SER A 66 0.99 -5.41 -14.09
CA SER A 66 -0.40 -5.52 -13.64
C SER A 66 -0.68 -4.67 -12.41
N PHE A 67 -1.91 -4.16 -12.34
CA PHE A 67 -2.45 -3.44 -11.21
C PHE A 67 -3.29 -4.40 -10.37
N HIS A 68 -3.05 -4.38 -9.07
CA HIS A 68 -3.66 -5.30 -8.10
C HIS A 68 -4.49 -4.50 -7.11
N ARG A 69 -5.72 -4.92 -6.90
CA ARG A 69 -6.52 -4.53 -5.74
C ARG A 69 -6.58 -5.74 -4.81
N MET A 70 -5.97 -5.60 -3.65
CA MET A 70 -5.96 -6.60 -2.60
C MET A 70 -7.29 -6.60 -1.85
N MET A 71 -7.62 -7.73 -1.22
CA MET A 71 -8.78 -7.83 -0.36
C MET A 71 -8.67 -6.79 0.75
N THR A 72 -9.77 -6.07 1.02
CA THR A 72 -9.84 -5.13 2.14
C THR A 72 -11.13 -5.36 2.92
N ALA A 73 -10.98 -5.56 4.23
CA ALA A 73 -12.05 -5.65 5.19
C ALA A 73 -12.11 -4.33 5.97
N VAL A 74 -13.31 -3.77 6.09
CA VAL A 74 -13.54 -2.51 6.79
C VAL A 74 -14.59 -2.73 7.87
N ASP A 75 -14.23 -2.50 9.13
CA ASP A 75 -15.20 -2.49 10.22
C ASP A 75 -14.93 -1.33 11.19
N MET A 76 -15.74 -1.23 12.24
CA MET A 76 -15.63 -0.14 13.23
C MET A 76 -14.27 -0.07 13.96
N ARG A 77 -13.47 -1.14 13.91
CA ARG A 77 -12.12 -1.20 14.49
C ARG A 77 -11.04 -0.71 13.54
N GLY A 78 -11.38 -0.47 12.28
CA GLY A 78 -10.48 0.03 11.25
C GLY A 78 -10.56 -0.74 9.94
N LYS A 79 -9.55 -0.51 9.10
CA LYS A 79 -9.38 -1.18 7.80
C LYS A 79 -8.23 -2.18 7.91
N LEU A 80 -8.41 -3.35 7.31
CA LEU A 80 -7.39 -4.37 7.16
C LEU A 80 -7.35 -4.79 5.71
N THR A 81 -6.19 -4.72 5.07
CA THR A 81 -5.97 -5.31 3.76
C THR A 81 -5.04 -6.51 3.87
N VAL A 82 -5.21 -7.48 2.99
CA VAL A 82 -4.40 -8.68 2.92
C VAL A 82 -4.00 -8.98 1.49
N GLY A 83 -2.73 -9.29 1.30
CA GLY A 83 -2.19 -9.85 0.07
C GLY A 83 -1.35 -11.07 0.42
N GLU A 84 -1.59 -12.17 -0.30
CA GLU A 84 -0.81 -13.41 -0.17
C GLU A 84 0.20 -13.50 -1.31
N PHE A 85 1.41 -13.96 -1.01
CA PHE A 85 2.42 -14.24 -2.03
C PHE A 85 1.99 -15.44 -2.86
N GLU A 86 2.39 -15.46 -4.13
CA GLU A 86 1.97 -16.42 -5.15
C GLU A 86 0.47 -16.36 -5.53
N GLU A 87 -0.29 -15.45 -4.93
CA GLU A 87 -1.68 -15.16 -5.29
C GLU A 87 -1.89 -13.68 -5.64
N SER A 88 -1.86 -12.80 -4.63
CA SER A 88 -2.00 -11.36 -4.79
C SER A 88 -0.69 -10.70 -5.23
N VAL A 89 0.44 -11.22 -4.76
CA VAL A 89 1.77 -10.80 -5.20
C VAL A 89 2.36 -11.97 -6.00
N PRO A 90 2.66 -11.83 -7.30
CA PRO A 90 2.90 -12.97 -8.18
C PRO A 90 4.31 -13.59 -8.05
N PHE A 91 4.96 -13.42 -6.89
CA PHE A 91 6.25 -14.01 -6.54
C PHE A 91 6.44 -14.03 -5.02
N VAL A 92 7.35 -14.87 -4.53
CA VAL A 92 7.80 -14.86 -3.14
C VAL A 92 8.99 -13.89 -3.00
N PRO A 93 8.93 -12.86 -2.14
CA PRO A 93 10.02 -11.92 -2.00
C PRO A 93 11.18 -12.48 -1.18
N GLU A 94 12.40 -12.20 -1.62
CA GLU A 94 13.61 -12.36 -0.79
C GLU A 94 13.97 -11.08 -0.03
N ARG A 95 13.34 -9.95 -0.39
CA ARG A 95 13.64 -8.64 0.18
C ARG A 95 12.42 -7.73 0.17
N TYR A 96 12.33 -6.89 1.18
CA TYR A 96 11.50 -5.70 1.16
C TYR A 96 12.34 -4.46 1.43
N PHE A 97 11.87 -3.30 0.98
CA PHE A 97 12.42 -2.01 1.37
C PHE A 97 11.32 -0.96 1.39
N LEU A 98 11.59 0.14 2.11
CA LEU A 98 10.68 1.27 2.24
C LEU A 98 11.35 2.52 1.66
N VAL A 99 10.57 3.33 0.97
CA VAL A 99 10.93 4.69 0.55
C VAL A 99 9.98 5.65 1.23
N TYR A 100 10.52 6.58 2.02
CA TYR A 100 9.77 7.52 2.83
C TYR A 100 10.56 8.84 2.99
N ASP A 101 9.91 9.88 3.50
CA ASP A 101 10.46 11.24 3.65
C ASP A 101 11.11 11.79 2.37
N VAL A 102 10.48 11.51 1.23
CA VAL A 102 10.91 12.01 -0.08
C VAL A 102 10.46 13.47 -0.23
N PRO A 103 11.36 14.42 -0.51
CA PRO A 103 10.97 15.78 -0.87
C PRO A 103 10.06 15.76 -2.11
N SER A 104 8.93 16.47 -2.08
CA SER A 104 7.87 16.38 -3.11
C SER A 104 8.30 16.73 -4.55
N LYS A 105 9.50 17.29 -4.72
CA LYS A 105 10.08 17.67 -6.03
C LYS A 105 11.00 16.59 -6.61
N ASP A 106 11.37 15.58 -5.83
CA ASP A 106 12.38 14.61 -6.22
C ASP A 106 11.75 13.45 -6.98
N THR A 107 12.30 13.18 -8.16
CA THR A 107 12.08 11.92 -8.88
C THR A 107 12.97 10.84 -8.26
N ARG A 108 12.40 9.67 -8.00
CA ARG A 108 13.13 8.46 -7.59
C ARG A 108 12.92 7.34 -8.60
N GLY A 109 13.74 6.31 -8.53
CA GLY A 109 13.72 5.22 -9.50
C GLY A 109 14.72 5.48 -10.62
N GLU A 110 14.25 5.56 -11.85
CA GLU A 110 15.03 5.78 -13.08
C GLU A 110 15.99 4.63 -13.38
N HIS A 111 15.44 3.42 -13.38
CA HIS A 111 16.16 2.22 -13.75
C HIS A 111 15.19 1.11 -14.15
N ALA A 112 15.73 0.10 -14.82
CA ALA A 112 15.11 -1.21 -14.95
C ALA A 112 15.93 -2.26 -14.20
N HIS A 113 15.33 -3.42 -13.98
CA HIS A 113 15.96 -4.62 -13.44
C HIS A 113 16.01 -5.71 -14.53
N ARG A 114 17.10 -6.48 -14.61
CA ARG A 114 17.21 -7.59 -15.59
C ARG A 114 16.47 -8.83 -15.13
N GLU A 115 16.50 -9.11 -13.83
CA GLU A 115 15.93 -10.34 -13.24
C GLU A 115 14.97 -10.03 -12.08
N CYS A 116 15.15 -8.92 -11.36
CA CYS A 116 14.33 -8.65 -10.18
C CYS A 116 12.90 -8.19 -10.54
N HIS A 117 11.93 -9.03 -10.17
CA HIS A 117 10.52 -8.64 -10.05
C HIS A 117 10.30 -7.72 -8.85
N GLN A 118 9.42 -6.73 -9.01
CA GLN A 118 9.04 -5.79 -7.95
C GLN A 118 7.52 -5.73 -7.78
N PHE A 119 7.07 -5.49 -6.55
CA PHE A 119 5.66 -5.21 -6.24
C PHE A 119 5.57 -4.01 -5.30
N LEU A 120 4.95 -2.94 -5.77
CA LEU A 120 4.90 -1.64 -5.12
C LEU A 120 3.55 -1.42 -4.43
N VAL A 121 3.57 -0.97 -3.17
CA VAL A 121 2.38 -0.62 -2.38
C VAL A 121 2.64 0.68 -1.63
N CYS A 122 1.80 1.71 -1.84
CA CYS A 122 1.85 2.93 -1.06
C CYS A 122 1.04 2.75 0.23
N VAL A 123 1.71 2.45 1.35
CA VAL A 123 1.06 2.08 2.61
C VAL A 123 0.56 3.29 3.40
N HIS A 124 1.08 4.48 3.10
CA HIS A 124 0.59 5.75 3.63
C HIS A 124 0.84 6.86 2.60
N GLY A 125 -0.03 7.86 2.54
CA GLY A 125 0.05 8.95 1.55
C GLY A 125 -0.20 8.45 0.12
N SER A 126 0.49 9.06 -0.84
CA SER A 126 0.35 8.74 -2.26
C SER A 126 1.67 8.90 -3.01
N VAL A 127 1.83 8.12 -4.07
CA VAL A 127 2.96 8.21 -5.02
C VAL A 127 2.48 7.92 -6.43
N THR A 128 3.08 8.59 -7.41
CA THR A 128 2.85 8.33 -8.83
C THR A 128 3.98 7.48 -9.40
N CYS A 129 3.63 6.37 -10.05
CA CYS A 129 4.57 5.42 -10.64
C CYS A 129 4.41 5.42 -12.16
N ILE A 130 5.50 5.71 -12.88
CA ILE A 130 5.61 5.54 -14.32
C ILE A 130 6.30 4.20 -14.59
N VAL A 131 5.73 3.44 -15.51
CA VAL A 131 6.29 2.19 -16.04
C VAL A 131 6.48 2.31 -17.54
N ASP A 132 7.59 1.78 -18.04
CA ASP A 132 8.01 1.88 -19.43
C ASP A 132 8.63 0.55 -19.89
N ASP A 133 8.16 0.01 -21.01
CA ASP A 133 8.66 -1.26 -21.59
C ASP A 133 9.62 -1.05 -22.78
N GLY A 134 10.05 0.20 -23.01
CA GLY A 134 10.87 0.65 -24.12
C GLY A 134 10.05 1.12 -25.33
N SER A 135 8.79 0.68 -25.45
CA SER A 135 7.90 1.01 -26.57
C SER A 135 6.80 2.02 -26.17
N ALA A 136 6.26 1.86 -24.96
CA ALA A 136 5.16 2.63 -24.43
C ALA A 136 5.43 2.98 -22.97
N ARG A 137 4.69 3.98 -22.47
CA ARG A 137 4.70 4.37 -21.05
C ARG A 137 3.30 4.41 -20.49
N ARG A 138 3.15 4.06 -19.22
CA ARG A 138 1.91 4.25 -18.46
C ARG A 138 2.21 4.77 -17.08
N GLU A 139 1.21 5.43 -16.50
CA GLU A 139 1.30 6.07 -15.21
C GLU A 139 0.18 5.57 -14.29
N PHE A 140 0.52 5.35 -13.02
CA PHE A 140 -0.36 4.84 -11.98
C PHE A 140 -0.20 5.66 -10.71
N VAL A 141 -1.32 6.00 -10.06
CA VAL A 141 -1.30 6.61 -8.72
C VAL A 141 -1.62 5.52 -7.70
N LEU A 142 -0.69 5.29 -6.78
CA LEU A 142 -0.90 4.45 -5.60
C LEU A 142 -1.22 5.37 -4.43
N SER A 143 -2.43 5.28 -3.91
CA SER A 143 -2.94 6.17 -2.85
C SER A 143 -3.71 5.45 -1.74
N GLU A 144 -3.92 4.15 -1.91
CA GLU A 144 -4.60 3.30 -0.94
C GLU A 144 -3.75 2.06 -0.64
N PRO A 145 -3.67 1.59 0.61
CA PRO A 145 -2.78 0.49 1.00
C PRO A 145 -3.19 -0.87 0.41
N TYR A 146 -4.42 -0.97 -0.12
CA TYR A 146 -4.90 -2.16 -0.83
C TYR A 146 -4.58 -2.12 -2.34
N GLN A 147 -3.93 -1.07 -2.84
CA GLN A 147 -3.47 -1.00 -4.24
C GLN A 147 -2.03 -1.49 -4.34
N GLY A 148 -1.78 -2.35 -5.32
CA GLY A 148 -0.46 -2.86 -5.65
C GLY A 148 -0.14 -2.68 -7.13
N LEU A 149 1.12 -2.43 -7.44
CA LEU A 149 1.62 -2.40 -8.82
C LEU A 149 2.72 -3.46 -8.97
N TYR A 150 2.47 -4.48 -9.78
CA TYR A 150 3.45 -5.49 -10.13
C TYR A 150 4.26 -5.04 -11.34
N MET A 151 5.58 -5.05 -11.20
CA MET A 151 6.55 -4.78 -12.26
C MET A 151 7.41 -6.03 -12.49
N PRO A 152 7.26 -6.73 -13.61
CA PRO A 152 8.21 -7.76 -14.00
C PRO A 152 9.59 -7.15 -14.34
N PRO A 153 10.62 -7.99 -14.54
CA PRO A 153 11.91 -7.54 -15.05
C PRO A 153 11.76 -6.87 -16.43
N MET A 154 12.77 -6.10 -16.80
CA MET A 154 12.82 -5.30 -18.04
C MET A 154 11.70 -4.26 -18.16
N ILE A 155 11.24 -3.73 -17.02
CA ILE A 155 10.41 -2.54 -16.94
C ILE A 155 11.22 -1.39 -16.35
N TRP A 156 11.32 -0.28 -17.07
CA TRP A 156 11.90 0.94 -16.56
C TRP A 156 10.88 1.65 -15.64
N GLY A 157 11.27 1.84 -14.38
CA GLY A 157 10.41 2.40 -13.34
C GLY A 157 10.85 3.78 -12.87
N THR A 158 9.90 4.70 -12.76
CA THR A 158 10.09 6.01 -12.13
C THR A 158 8.99 6.25 -11.10
N GLN A 159 9.35 6.70 -9.89
CA GLN A 159 8.39 7.04 -8.84
C GLN A 159 8.58 8.48 -8.41
N TYR A 160 7.52 9.28 -8.42
CA TYR A 160 7.59 10.72 -8.18
C TYR A 160 6.26 11.24 -7.63
N GLN A 161 6.20 12.56 -7.35
CA GLN A 161 5.02 13.20 -6.73
C GLN A 161 4.59 12.50 -5.43
N TYR A 162 5.56 12.22 -4.56
CA TYR A 162 5.28 11.74 -3.21
C TYR A 162 4.53 12.81 -2.42
N SER A 163 3.39 12.45 -1.83
CA SER A 163 2.70 13.34 -0.89
C SER A 163 3.45 13.43 0.44
N PRO A 164 3.25 14.50 1.24
CA PRO A 164 3.87 14.60 2.55
C PRO A 164 3.55 13.38 3.43
N GLY A 165 4.59 12.74 3.97
CA GLY A 165 4.46 11.52 4.76
C GLY A 165 4.15 10.26 3.95
N ALA A 166 4.31 10.28 2.62
CA ALA A 166 4.15 9.08 1.81
C ALA A 166 5.19 8.00 2.17
N VAL A 167 4.73 6.75 2.20
CA VAL A 167 5.55 5.57 2.46
C VAL A 167 5.26 4.52 1.39
N LEU A 168 6.25 4.27 0.54
CA LEU A 168 6.20 3.23 -0.48
C LEU A 168 6.92 1.98 0.02
N LEU A 169 6.17 0.90 0.19
CA LEU A 169 6.67 -0.45 0.42
C LEU A 169 6.91 -1.13 -0.92
N VAL A 170 8.08 -1.76 -1.07
CA VAL A 170 8.40 -2.55 -2.25
C VAL A 170 8.84 -3.95 -1.81
N PHE A 171 8.17 -4.96 -2.34
CA PHE A 171 8.65 -6.34 -2.32
C PHE A 171 9.51 -6.60 -3.56
N ALA A 172 10.62 -7.31 -3.39
CA ALA A 172 11.54 -7.67 -4.44
C ALA A 172 11.83 -9.18 -4.40
N SER A 173 11.73 -9.83 -5.55
CA SER A 173 12.00 -11.27 -5.70
C SER A 173 13.45 -11.63 -5.39
N HIS A 174 14.39 -10.70 -5.59
CA HIS A 174 15.82 -10.94 -5.40
C HIS A 174 16.42 -10.08 -4.27
N ARG A 175 17.48 -10.60 -3.65
CA ARG A 175 18.40 -9.81 -2.81
C ARG A 175 18.98 -8.63 -3.59
N TYR A 176 19.60 -7.70 -2.88
CA TYR A 176 20.26 -6.57 -3.54
C TYR A 176 21.44 -7.06 -4.38
N ASP A 177 21.39 -6.80 -5.68
CA ASP A 177 22.53 -6.91 -6.58
C ASP A 177 22.64 -5.62 -7.41
N PRO A 178 23.74 -4.83 -7.28
CA PRO A 178 23.95 -3.66 -8.11
C PRO A 178 24.07 -3.95 -9.61
N LYS A 179 24.46 -5.17 -10.00
CA LYS A 179 24.62 -5.57 -11.41
C LYS A 179 23.30 -5.81 -12.12
N ASP A 180 22.24 -6.07 -11.38
CA ASP A 180 20.89 -6.27 -11.92
C ASP A 180 20.28 -4.95 -12.44
N TYR A 181 20.81 -3.80 -12.03
CA TYR A 181 20.31 -2.49 -12.45
C TYR A 181 20.75 -2.12 -13.87
N ILE A 182 19.80 -1.58 -14.64
CA ILE A 182 20.04 -0.81 -15.86
C ILE A 182 19.70 0.65 -15.54
N ARG A 183 20.72 1.51 -15.44
CA ARG A 183 20.57 2.93 -15.03
C ARG A 183 20.63 3.92 -16.18
N GLU A 184 21.05 3.47 -17.36
CA GLU A 184 21.10 4.28 -18.57
C GLU A 184 19.93 3.91 -19.47
N TYR A 185 19.07 4.88 -19.80
CA TYR A 185 17.86 4.62 -20.58
C TYR A 185 18.17 4.11 -21.99
N SER A 186 19.24 4.59 -22.61
CA SER A 186 19.71 4.08 -23.92
C SER A 186 20.10 2.61 -23.86
N THR A 187 20.74 2.18 -22.77
CA THR A 187 21.07 0.76 -22.55
C THR A 187 19.81 -0.08 -22.38
N PHE A 188 18.82 0.44 -21.65
CA PHE A 188 17.52 -0.20 -21.50
C PHE A 188 16.79 -0.36 -22.85
N LEU A 189 16.78 0.67 -23.70
CA LEU A 189 16.19 0.57 -25.04
C LEU A 189 16.93 -0.45 -25.92
N ALA A 190 18.25 -0.51 -25.84
CA ALA A 190 19.04 -1.51 -26.56
C ALA A 190 18.72 -2.94 -26.09
N GLU A 191 18.67 -3.17 -24.78
CA GLU A 191 18.38 -4.51 -24.22
C GLU A 191 16.93 -4.96 -24.43
N THR A 192 15.98 -4.03 -24.54
CA THR A 192 14.58 -4.34 -24.90
C THR A 192 14.32 -4.43 -26.39
N GLY A 193 15.31 -4.13 -27.25
CA GLY A 193 15.15 -4.15 -28.71
C GLY A 193 14.41 -2.93 -29.29
N HIS A 194 14.31 -1.84 -28.53
CA HIS A 194 13.65 -0.59 -28.92
C HIS A 194 14.63 0.56 -29.18
N ASP A 195 15.92 0.28 -29.29
CA ASP A 195 16.90 1.28 -29.70
C ASP A 195 16.57 1.78 -31.11
N LYS A 196 16.21 3.06 -31.20
CA LYS A 196 15.96 3.76 -32.46
C LYS A 196 17.28 4.29 -33.07
N GLY A 197 18.39 3.62 -32.79
CA GLY A 197 19.69 3.87 -33.39
C GLY A 197 19.55 4.14 -34.89
N ALA A 198 20.07 5.30 -35.30
CA ALA A 198 19.91 5.92 -36.61
C ALA A 198 19.81 4.91 -37.76
N ARG A 199 18.63 4.81 -38.37
CA ARG A 199 18.53 4.42 -39.77
C ARG A 199 19.19 5.52 -40.58
N ILE A 200 20.47 5.31 -40.86
CA ILE A 200 21.16 6.01 -41.94
C ILE A 200 20.81 5.20 -43.19
N ASP A 201 19.77 5.66 -43.88
CA ASP A 201 19.50 5.29 -45.27
C ASP A 201 20.39 6.17 -46.18
#